data_AF-A0A919B765-F1
#
_entry.id   AF-A0A919B765-F1
#
_cell.length_a   1.000
_cell.length_b   1.000
_cell.length_c   1.000
_cell.angle_alpha   90.00
_cell.angle_beta   90.00
_cell.angle_gamma   90.00
#
_symmetry.space_group_name_H-M   'P 1'
#
loop_
_entity.id
_entity.type
_entity.pdbx_description
1 polymer ?
#
loop_
_entity_poly.entity_id
_entity_poly.type
_entity_poly.pdbx_seq_one_letter_code
_entity_poly.pdbx_strand_id
1 'polypeptide(L)'
;MFLFSDHVVVRRADIKDSVYTRRRDWSNARNVFEGLAHVQPDRAFEARSPERETAQERLRVFLPWGTDVDSADRVEFDGRTYEVDGDPMEWNYGSIRHVRVRAWRVEH
;
A
#
# COMPACT_ATOMS: atom_id res chain seq x y z
N MET A 1 24.75 -0.34 3.92
CA MET A 1 23.55 -0.81 4.65
C MET A 1 22.34 -0.21 3.94
N PHE A 2 21.73 -0.97 3.03
CA PHE A 2 20.59 -0.49 2.26
C PHE A 2 19.33 -0.73 3.09
N LEU A 3 18.69 0.35 3.55
CA LEU A 3 17.43 0.29 4.30
C LEU A 3 16.23 -0.02 3.41
N PHE A 4 16.38 0.09 2.09
CA PHE A 4 15.35 -0.14 1.09
C PHE A 4 15.91 -1.06 0.01
N SER A 5 15.37 -2.27 -0.10
CA SER A 5 15.80 -3.30 -1.05
C SER A 5 14.68 -3.77 -1.97
N ASP A 6 13.43 -3.51 -1.58
CA ASP A 6 12.24 -4.06 -2.20
C ASP A 6 11.71 -3.08 -3.23
N HIS A 7 11.58 -3.51 -4.49
CA HIS A 7 10.99 -2.66 -5.51
C HIS A 7 9.47 -2.57 -5.31
N VAL A 8 8.95 -1.36 -5.16
CA VAL A 8 7.52 -1.11 -5.01
C VAL A 8 7.07 -0.02 -5.97
N VAL A 9 5.81 -0.12 -6.41
CA VAL A 9 5.15 0.91 -7.22
C VAL A 9 3.89 1.34 -6.48
N VAL A 10 3.74 2.64 -6.24
CA VAL A 10 2.52 3.23 -5.68
C VAL A 10 1.72 3.80 -6.83
N ARG A 11 0.46 3.38 -6.93
CA ARG A 11 -0.50 3.79 -7.95
C ARG A 11 -1.66 4.54 -7.33
N ARG A 12 -2.00 5.67 -7.94
CA ARG A 12 -3.14 6.51 -7.58
C ARG A 12 -4.13 6.54 -8.73
N ALA A 13 -5.37 6.22 -8.43
CA ALA A 13 -6.49 6.34 -9.36
C ALA A 13 -7.32 7.57 -9.03
N ASP A 14 -7.54 8.43 -10.03
CA ASP A 14 -8.45 9.55 -9.90
C ASP A 14 -9.91 9.09 -9.74
N ILE A 15 -10.70 9.89 -9.01
CA ILE A 15 -12.13 9.63 -8.84
C ILE A 15 -12.83 10.06 -10.12
N LYS A 16 -13.45 9.10 -10.81
CA LYS A 16 -14.33 9.39 -11.93
C LYS A 16 -15.75 9.53 -11.40
N ASP A 17 -16.27 10.75 -11.43
CA ASP A 17 -17.65 11.01 -11.07
C ASP A 17 -18.56 10.49 -12.19
N SER A 18 -19.35 9.47 -11.89
CA SER A 18 -20.46 9.04 -12.74
C SER A 18 -21.76 9.38 -12.04
N VAL A 19 -22.81 9.70 -12.82
CA VAL A 19 -24.13 10.21 -12.37
C VAL A 19 -24.75 9.44 -11.20
N TYR A 20 -24.37 8.16 -10.99
CA TYR A 20 -24.87 7.31 -9.91
C TYR A 20 -23.79 6.64 -9.04
N THR A 21 -22.49 6.84 -9.31
CA THR A 21 -21.42 6.17 -8.55
C THR A 21 -20.12 6.94 -8.63
N ARG A 22 -19.51 7.22 -7.47
CA ARG A 22 -18.11 7.65 -7.38
C ARG A 22 -17.23 6.41 -7.29
N ARG A 23 -16.64 6.00 -8.42
CA ARG A 23 -15.68 4.88 -8.46
C ARG A 23 -14.33 5.42 -8.90
N ARG A 24 -13.26 4.94 -8.27
CA ARG A 24 -11.90 5.22 -8.73
C ARG A 24 -11.64 4.48 -10.03
N ASP A 25 -11.10 5.19 -11.01
CA ASP A 25 -10.76 4.63 -12.31
C ASP A 25 -9.35 4.03 -12.25
N TRP A 26 -9.28 2.77 -11.79
CA TRP A 26 -8.01 2.03 -11.72
C TRP A 26 -7.44 1.70 -13.11
N SER A 27 -8.24 1.78 -14.17
CA SER A 27 -7.79 1.60 -15.55
C SER A 27 -6.89 2.73 -16.04
N ASN A 28 -7.05 3.92 -15.47
CA ASN A 28 -6.24 5.10 -15.75
C ASN A 28 -5.38 5.51 -14.53
N ALA A 29 -5.01 4.56 -13.68
CA ALA A 29 -4.17 4.83 -12.53
C ALA A 29 -2.77 5.32 -12.97
N ARG A 30 -2.26 6.35 -12.28
CA ARG A 30 -0.91 6.88 -12.49
C ARG A 30 0.06 6.34 -11.43
N ASN A 31 1.31 6.17 -11.81
CA ASN A 31 2.38 5.85 -10.86
C ASN A 31 2.75 7.14 -10.11
N VAL A 32 2.60 7.14 -8.79
CA VAL A 32 2.98 8.27 -7.92
C VAL A 32 4.37 8.07 -7.35
N PHE A 33 4.75 6.82 -7.10
CA PHE A 33 6.08 6.45 -6.66
C PHE A 33 6.50 5.15 -7.33
N GLU A 34 7.75 5.07 -7.72
CA GLU A 34 8.39 3.86 -8.20
C GLU A 34 9.83 3.88 -7.69
N GLY A 35 10.20 2.86 -6.91
CA GLY A 35 11.53 2.82 -6.33
C GLY A 35 11.68 1.77 -5.24
N LEU A 36 12.77 1.90 -4.52
CA LEU A 36 13.10 0.99 -3.43
C LEU A 36 12.38 1.42 -2.14
N ALA A 37 11.76 0.44 -1.51
CA ALA A 37 11.17 0.51 -0.19
C ALA A 37 11.66 -0.68 0.65
N HIS A 38 11.14 -0.79 1.86
CA HIS A 38 11.33 -1.95 2.70
C HIS A 38 9.97 -2.50 3.09
N VAL A 39 9.72 -3.74 2.71
CA VAL A 39 8.42 -4.39 2.88
C VAL A 39 8.56 -5.45 3.96
N GLN A 40 7.70 -5.36 4.98
CA GLN A 40 7.62 -6.34 6.04
C GLN A 40 6.22 -6.95 6.07
N PRO A 41 6.07 -8.27 6.10
CA PRO A 41 4.77 -8.88 6.33
C PRO A 41 4.26 -8.48 7.72
N ASP A 42 3.07 -7.89 7.77
CA ASP A 42 2.34 -7.69 9.02
C ASP A 42 1.80 -9.06 9.40
N ARG A 43 2.38 -9.65 10.46
CA ARG A 43 2.08 -10.96 11.07
C ARG A 43 0.76 -11.54 10.53
N ALA A 44 0.85 -12.63 9.75
CA ALA A 44 -0.31 -13.26 9.11
C ALA A 44 -1.43 -13.44 10.15
N PHE A 45 -2.49 -12.66 10.03
CA PHE A 45 -3.66 -12.81 10.88
C PHE A 45 -4.43 -13.99 10.32
N GLU A 46 -4.09 -15.20 10.77
CA GLU A 46 -4.95 -16.36 10.59
C GLU A 46 -6.25 -16.07 11.36
N ALA A 47 -7.23 -15.49 10.66
CA ALA A 47 -8.57 -15.38 11.19
C ALA A 47 -9.08 -16.81 11.38
N ARG A 48 -8.97 -17.34 12.62
CA ARG A 48 -9.72 -18.52 13.06
C ARG A 48 -11.21 -18.17 13.02
N SER A 49 -11.82 -18.23 11.86
CA SER A 49 -13.26 -18.19 11.68
C SER A 49 -13.58 -19.09 10.51
N PRO A 50 -14.18 -20.27 10.75
CA PRO A 50 -14.41 -21.31 9.73
C PRO A 50 -15.42 -20.92 8.63
N GLU A 51 -15.79 -19.64 8.53
CA GLU A 51 -16.83 -19.13 7.61
C GLU A 51 -16.29 -18.13 6.58
N ARG A 52 -15.00 -17.75 6.63
CA ARG A 52 -14.36 -16.93 5.59
C ARG A 52 -12.93 -17.39 5.33
N GLU A 53 -12.73 -18.15 4.26
CA GLU A 53 -11.43 -18.48 3.69
C GLU A 53 -10.78 -17.26 3.00
N THR A 54 -10.69 -16.12 3.70
CA THR A 54 -9.99 -14.94 3.18
C THR A 54 -8.77 -14.71 4.06
N ALA A 55 -7.66 -15.36 3.70
CA ALA A 55 -6.36 -15.04 4.27
C ALA A 55 -6.00 -13.61 3.86
N GLN A 56 -6.37 -12.63 4.68
CA GLN A 56 -6.00 -11.22 4.47
C GLN A 56 -4.50 -11.07 4.72
N GLU A 57 -3.69 -11.21 3.68
CA GLU A 57 -2.27 -10.91 3.71
C GLU A 57 -2.09 -9.40 3.91
N ARG A 58 -1.43 -9.01 5.00
CA ARG A 58 -1.15 -7.62 5.35
C ARG A 58 0.35 -7.36 5.28
N LEU A 59 0.71 -6.18 4.81
CA LEU A 59 2.08 -5.70 4.67
C LEU A 59 2.26 -4.35 5.37
N ARG A 60 3.46 -4.12 5.88
CA ARG A 60 3.97 -2.81 6.26
C ARG A 60 5.02 -2.41 5.25
N VAL A 61 4.79 -1.31 4.56
CA VAL A 61 5.70 -0.75 3.57
C VAL A 61 6.34 0.50 4.16
N PHE A 62 7.67 0.52 4.20
CA PHE A 62 8.46 1.66 4.64
C PHE A 62 9.04 2.32 3.39
N LEU A 63 8.46 3.47 3.03
CA LEU A 63 8.86 4.27 1.88
C LEU A 63 9.88 5.35 2.29
N PRO A 64 10.69 5.85 1.36
CA PRO A 64 11.54 7.02 1.58
C PRO A 64 10.74 8.22 2.12
N TRP A 65 11.40 9.04 2.94
CA TRP A 65 10.80 10.26 3.46
C TRP A 65 10.33 11.19 2.34
N GLY A 66 9.14 11.80 2.49
CA GLY A 66 8.57 12.73 1.52
C GLY A 66 7.92 12.05 0.30
N THR A 67 7.75 10.73 0.32
CA THR A 67 6.98 10.02 -0.71
C THR A 67 5.51 10.44 -0.64
N ASP A 68 4.96 10.92 -1.76
CA ASP A 68 3.54 11.24 -1.91
C ASP A 68 2.72 9.94 -1.99
N VAL A 69 2.25 9.45 -0.84
CA VAL A 69 1.36 8.30 -0.75
C VAL A 69 0.14 8.71 0.06
N ASP A 70 -1.03 8.23 -0.37
CA ASP A 70 -2.32 8.50 0.23
C ASP A 70 -3.00 7.20 0.67
N SER A 71 -3.95 7.30 1.61
CA SER A 71 -4.77 6.15 2.03
C SER A 71 -5.61 5.57 0.88
N ALA A 72 -5.79 6.35 -0.18
CA ALA A 72 -6.45 5.97 -1.40
C ALA A 72 -5.67 5.04 -2.32
N ASP A 73 -4.35 4.98 -2.16
CA ASP A 73 -3.47 4.44 -3.17
C ASP A 73 -3.40 2.90 -3.10
N ARG A 74 -2.87 2.32 -4.17
CA ARG A 74 -2.51 0.91 -4.23
C ARG A 74 -1.01 0.76 -4.33
N VAL A 75 -0.47 -0.22 -3.63
CA VAL A 75 0.94 -0.59 -3.67
C VAL A 75 1.07 -1.89 -4.44
N GLU A 76 1.90 -1.89 -5.47
CA GLU A 76 2.32 -3.08 -6.18
C GLU A 76 3.67 -3.53 -5.63
N PHE A 77 3.72 -4.76 -5.14
CA PHE A 77 4.91 -5.40 -4.60
C PHE A 77 4.91 -6.87 -4.98
N ASP A 78 6.04 -7.38 -5.47
CA ASP A 78 6.21 -8.78 -5.87
C ASP A 78 5.12 -9.30 -6.85
N GLY A 79 4.70 -8.45 -7.79
CA GLY A 79 3.65 -8.75 -8.76
C GLY A 79 2.22 -8.83 -8.17
N ARG A 80 2.05 -8.48 -6.89
CA ARG A 80 0.75 -8.45 -6.20
C ARG A 80 0.35 -7.02 -5.90
N THR A 81 -0.95 -6.76 -5.89
CA THR A 81 -1.53 -5.46 -5.57
C THR A 81 -2.12 -5.45 -4.16
N TYR A 82 -1.74 -4.44 -3.39
CA TYR A 82 -2.20 -4.20 -2.04
C TYR A 82 -2.88 -2.83 -1.98
N GLU A 83 -3.99 -2.73 -1.27
CA GLU A 83 -4.62 -1.45 -0.97
C GLU A 83 -4.03 -0.88 0.31
N VAL A 84 -3.82 0.43 0.35
CA VAL A 84 -3.41 1.09 1.58
C VAL A 84 -4.54 0.98 2.62
N ASP A 85 -4.19 0.50 3.81
CA ASP A 85 -5.08 0.36 4.97
C ASP A 85 -4.76 1.46 5.98
N GLY A 86 -5.64 2.46 6.06
CA GLY A 86 -5.49 3.62 6.94
C GLY A 86 -4.54 4.70 6.40
N ASP A 87 -4.26 5.70 7.22
CA ASP A 87 -3.46 6.85 6.81
C ASP A 87 -1.95 6.54 6.81
N PRO A 88 -1.22 6.90 5.73
CA PRO A 88 0.24 6.88 5.72
C PRO A 88 0.80 7.70 6.87
N MET A 89 1.73 7.10 7.62
CA MET A 89 2.33 7.74 8.79
C MET A 89 3.75 8.20 8.47
N GLU A 90 3.94 9.50 8.44
CA GLU A 90 5.25 10.11 8.34
C GLU A 90 6.02 9.96 9.66
N TRP A 91 7.15 9.26 9.62
CA TRP A 91 8.05 9.09 10.75
C TRP A 91 9.26 10.02 10.62
N ASN A 92 9.23 11.12 11.36
CA ASN A 92 10.26 12.16 11.38
C ASN A 92 11.18 12.13 12.62
N TYR A 93 10.98 11.19 13.55
CA TYR A 93 11.74 11.09 14.79
C TYR A 93 12.94 10.12 14.69
N GLY A 94 14.12 10.55 15.13
CA GLY A 94 15.34 9.72 15.15
C GLY A 94 16.23 9.84 13.90
N SER A 95 17.17 8.91 13.73
CA SER A 95 18.20 8.96 12.68
C SER A 95 17.71 8.53 11.29
N ILE A 96 16.54 7.90 11.18
CA ILE A 96 15.99 7.38 9.93
C ILE A 96 14.59 7.94 9.72
N ARG A 97 14.44 8.75 8.67
CA ARG A 97 13.15 9.31 8.25
C ARG A 97 12.52 8.40 7.19
N HIS A 98 11.24 8.10 7.34
CA HIS A 98 10.52 7.24 6.40
C HIS A 98 9.01 7.49 6.48
N VAL A 99 8.27 7.05 5.46
CA VAL A 99 6.80 6.99 5.50
C VAL A 99 6.40 5.54 5.71
N ARG A 100 5.60 5.28 6.75
CA ARG A 100 5.07 3.96 7.05
C ARG A 100 3.66 3.82 6.52
N VAL A 101 3.46 2.85 5.65
CA VAL A 101 2.19 2.50 5.04
C VAL A 101 1.81 1.11 5.52
N ARG A 102 0.55 0.91 5.88
CA ARG A 102 -0.02 -0.44 6.03
C ARG A 102 -0.80 -0.72 4.76
N ALA A 103 -0.70 -1.93 4.26
CA ALA A 103 -1.42 -2.34 3.07
C ALA A 103 -1.96 -3.76 3.25
N TRP A 104 -3.09 -4.05 2.63
CA TRP A 104 -3.72 -5.36 2.66
C TRP A 104 -3.97 -5.85 1.24
N ARG A 105 -3.84 -7.16 1.02
CA ARG A 105 -3.92 -7.74 -0.31
C ARG A 105 -5.32 -7.58 -0.90
N VAL A 106 -5.38 -7.08 -2.12
CA VAL A 106 -6.61 -7.10 -2.91
C VAL A 106 -6.65 -8.42 -3.67
N GLU A 107 -7.55 -9.32 -3.26
CA GLU A 107 -7.95 -10.44 -4.10
C GLU A 107 -9.04 -9.97 -5.05
N HIS A 108 -8.87 -10.22 -6.35
CA HIS A 108 -9.75 -9.73 -7.40
C HIS A 108 -10.28 -10.88 -8.25
#